data_AF-A0A6D2IC33-F1
#
_entry.id   AF-A0A6D2IC33-F1
#
_cell.length_a   1.000
_cell.length_b   1.000
_cell.length_c   1.000
_cell.angle_alpha   90.00
_cell.angle_beta   90.00
_cell.angle_gamma   90.00
#
_symmetry.space_group_name_H-M   'P 1'
#
loop_
_entity.id
_entity.type
_entity.pdbx_description
1 polymer ?
#
loop_
_entity_poly.entity_id
_entity_poly.type
_entity_poly.pdbx_seq_one_letter_code
_entity_poly.pdbx_strand_id
1 'polypeptide(L)'
;MKDEDPLKHLETFDRICALQKINNVTEDGLKLRLFPFSLGGKALAWESSIQPGTVTTWEQCKHAFLAKFFPTSRTAQLRNEIASFSQPTGETFAEAYERFNGYQMRCPHHGFSKENLLSLILVENIALGDGKLSEEYDRNDRGNSVQDEDTEKSSRP
;
A
#
# COMPACT_ATOMS: atom_id res chain seq x y z
N MET A 1 24.80 7.90 7.65
CA MET A 1 23.67 7.04 8.06
C MET A 1 23.95 6.34 9.40
N LYS A 2 24.46 7.02 10.44
CA LYS A 2 24.64 6.37 11.76
C LYS A 2 23.36 6.40 12.62
N ASP A 3 22.39 7.27 12.30
CA ASP A 3 21.18 7.46 13.11
C ASP A 3 19.92 7.80 12.28
N GLU A 4 19.95 7.59 10.96
CA GLU A 4 18.82 7.92 10.07
C GLU A 4 17.85 6.73 9.99
N ASP A 5 16.56 6.96 10.21
CA ASP A 5 15.52 5.94 10.06
C ASP A 5 15.46 5.51 8.57
N PRO A 6 15.74 4.23 8.25
CA PRO A 6 15.75 3.74 6.87
C PRO A 6 14.43 3.98 6.12
N LEU A 7 13.30 3.93 6.83
CA LEU A 7 11.98 4.16 6.22
C LEU A 7 11.83 5.64 5.83
N LYS A 8 12.21 6.54 6.73
CA LYS A 8 12.19 7.99 6.48
C LYS A 8 13.15 8.39 5.35
N HIS A 9 14.29 7.71 5.25
CA HIS A 9 15.22 7.91 4.14
C HIS A 9 14.56 7.59 2.79
N LEU A 10 13.90 6.43 2.69
CA LEU A 10 13.17 6.03 1.48
C LEU A 10 12.03 6.98 1.12
N GLU A 11 11.22 7.40 2.10
CA GLU A 11 10.15 8.40 1.89
C GLU A 11 10.69 9.73 1.36
N THR A 12 11.82 10.18 1.93
CA THR A 12 12.47 11.42 1.51
C THR A 12 13.00 11.29 0.08
N PHE A 13 13.62 10.15 -0.25
CA PHE A 13 14.12 9.86 -1.58
C PHE A 13 12.99 9.78 -2.62
N ASP A 14 11.91 9.06 -2.31
CA ASP A 14 10.72 8.96 -3.17
C ASP A 14 10.14 10.35 -3.47
N ARG A 15 10.05 11.22 -2.45
CA ARG A 15 9.60 12.61 -2.62
C ARG A 15 10.52 13.43 -3.52
N ILE A 16 11.84 13.26 -3.40
CA ILE A 16 12.82 13.97 -4.25
C ILE A 16 12.69 13.51 -5.70
N CYS A 17 12.61 12.20 -5.93
CA CYS A 17 12.46 11.64 -7.27
C CYS A 17 11.12 12.03 -7.91
N ALA A 18 10.04 12.16 -7.13
CA ALA A 18 8.74 12.61 -7.63
C ALA A 18 8.75 14.03 -8.23
N LEU A 19 9.71 14.88 -7.84
CA LEU A 19 9.88 16.22 -8.40
C LEU A 19 10.47 16.21 -9.83
N GLN A 20 11.01 15.07 -10.27
CA GLN A 20 11.71 14.95 -11.54
C GLN A 20 10.94 14.01 -12.47
N LYS A 21 10.30 14.56 -13.50
CA LYS A 21 9.80 13.77 -14.63
C LYS A 21 10.73 13.94 -15.82
N ILE A 22 11.39 12.86 -16.21
CA ILE A 22 12.22 12.82 -17.41
C ILE A 22 11.48 11.99 -18.45
N ASN A 23 11.20 12.59 -19.61
CA ASN A 23 10.55 11.89 -20.71
C ASN A 23 11.43 10.71 -21.16
N ASN A 24 10.80 9.57 -21.43
CA ASN A 24 11.44 8.33 -21.92
C ASN A 24 12.33 7.57 -20.92
N VAL A 25 12.25 7.87 -19.61
CA VAL A 25 12.89 7.06 -18.55
C VAL A 25 11.81 6.50 -17.63
N THR A 26 11.88 5.20 -17.32
CA THR A 26 10.97 4.61 -16.33
C THR A 26 11.31 5.14 -14.94
N GLU A 27 10.28 5.40 -14.11
CA GLU A 27 10.47 5.90 -12.75
C GLU A 27 11.38 4.98 -11.93
N ASP A 28 11.16 3.66 -12.03
CA ASP A 28 12.01 2.64 -11.40
C ASP A 28 13.47 2.72 -11.87
N GLY A 29 13.70 2.84 -13.17
CA GLY A 29 15.06 2.92 -13.72
C GLY A 29 15.80 4.17 -13.27
N LEU A 30 15.09 5.29 -13.12
CA LEU A 30 15.64 6.53 -12.57
C LEU A 30 15.98 6.37 -11.09
N LYS A 31 15.02 5.90 -10.28
CA LYS A 31 15.20 5.71 -8.83
C LYS A 31 16.34 4.76 -8.51
N LEU A 32 16.40 3.60 -9.17
CA LEU A 32 17.46 2.61 -8.98
C LEU A 32 18.84 3.18 -9.31
N ARG A 33 18.95 4.04 -10.34
CA ARG A 33 20.22 4.66 -10.72
C ARG A 33 20.65 5.78 -9.77
N LEU A 34 19.69 6.48 -9.18
CA LEU A 34 19.95 7.60 -8.27
C LEU A 34 20.15 7.16 -6.81
N PHE A 35 19.56 6.03 -6.40
CA PHE A 35 19.60 5.58 -5.02
C PHE A 35 21.01 5.40 -4.43
N PRO A 36 22.01 4.83 -5.15
CA PRO A 36 23.36 4.72 -4.60
C PRO A 36 23.96 6.07 -4.18
N PHE A 37 23.57 7.17 -4.83
CA PHE A 37 24.05 8.52 -4.49
C PHE A 37 23.42 9.07 -3.20
N SER A 38 22.29 8.54 -2.74
CA SER A 38 21.71 8.89 -1.43
C SER A 38 22.32 8.10 -0.28
N LEU A 39 23.07 7.03 -0.56
CA LEU A 39 23.66 6.14 0.44
C LEU A 39 25.07 6.58 0.85
N GLY A 40 25.46 6.19 2.05
CA GLY A 40 26.82 6.40 2.56
C GLY A 40 27.30 5.28 3.47
N GLY A 41 28.62 5.10 3.53
CA GLY A 41 29.27 4.13 4.41
C GLY A 41 28.79 2.69 4.17
N LYS A 42 28.27 2.04 5.20
CA LYS A 42 27.84 0.63 5.15
C LYS A 42 26.70 0.37 4.17
N ALA A 43 25.81 1.35 3.96
CA ALA A 43 24.69 1.21 3.04
C ALA A 43 25.14 1.18 1.58
N LEU A 44 26.05 2.08 1.21
CA LEU A 44 26.64 2.08 -0.13
C LEU A 44 27.44 0.81 -0.40
N ALA A 45 28.25 0.36 0.57
CA ALA A 45 29.01 -0.88 0.44
C ALA A 45 28.10 -2.13 0.30
N TRP A 46 26.96 -2.14 0.99
CA TRP A 46 25.96 -3.20 0.82
C TRP A 46 25.33 -3.16 -0.57
N GLU A 47 24.92 -1.99 -1.05
CA GLU A 47 24.27 -1.85 -2.36
C GLU A 47 25.20 -2.35 -3.47
N SER A 48 26.48 -1.97 -3.43
CA SER A 48 27.49 -2.43 -4.38
C SER A 48 27.82 -3.93 -4.28
N SER A 49 27.40 -4.61 -3.21
CA SER A 49 27.57 -6.06 -3.04
C SER A 49 26.40 -6.89 -3.58
N ILE A 50 25.28 -6.25 -3.96
CA ILE A 50 24.11 -6.93 -4.51
C ILE A 50 24.46 -7.45 -5.91
N GLN A 51 24.05 -8.67 -6.22
CA GLN A 51 24.27 -9.23 -7.56
C GLN A 51 23.47 -8.44 -8.61
N PRO A 52 24.10 -8.05 -9.74
CA PRO A 52 23.40 -7.42 -10.84
C PRO A 52 22.22 -8.27 -11.31
N GLY A 53 21.06 -7.64 -11.51
CA GLY A 53 19.84 -8.32 -11.96
C GLY A 53 18.99 -8.96 -10.87
N THR A 54 19.42 -8.97 -9.61
CA THR A 54 18.57 -9.43 -8.49
C THR A 54 17.48 -8.40 -8.12
N VAL A 55 17.78 -7.11 -8.27
CA VAL A 55 16.86 -6.00 -8.02
C VAL A 55 16.62 -5.28 -9.33
N THR A 56 15.41 -5.39 -9.86
CA THR A 56 15.02 -4.79 -11.15
C THR A 56 13.92 -3.75 -11.03
N THR A 57 13.22 -3.70 -9.89
CA THR A 57 12.18 -2.70 -9.59
C THR A 57 12.52 -1.89 -8.35
N TRP A 58 11.93 -0.70 -8.23
CA TRP A 58 12.13 0.15 -7.06
C TRP A 58 11.60 -0.51 -5.78
N GLU A 59 10.45 -1.20 -5.87
CA GLU A 59 9.87 -1.93 -4.73
C GLU A 59 10.79 -3.03 -4.20
N GLN A 60 11.44 -3.79 -5.09
CA GLN A 60 12.43 -4.80 -4.68
C GLN A 60 13.62 -4.17 -3.95
N CYS A 61 14.09 -3.01 -4.42
CA CYS A 61 15.18 -2.28 -3.79
C CYS A 61 14.81 -1.83 -2.38
N LYS A 62 13.63 -1.21 -2.21
CA LYS A 62 13.11 -0.80 -0.90
C LYS A 62 13.02 -1.98 0.06
N HIS A 63 12.48 -3.10 -0.40
CA HIS A 63 12.33 -4.30 0.42
C HIS A 63 13.69 -4.84 0.87
N ALA A 64 14.66 -4.97 -0.05
CA ALA A 64 16.00 -5.45 0.28
C ALA A 64 16.75 -4.51 1.24
N PHE A 65 16.62 -3.19 1.03
CA PHE A 65 17.24 -2.17 1.88
C PHE A 65 16.68 -2.22 3.31
N LEU A 66 15.35 -2.25 3.45
CA LEU A 66 14.71 -2.33 4.75
C LEU A 66 15.02 -3.66 5.45
N ALA A 67 15.02 -4.78 4.73
CA ALA A 67 15.42 -6.06 5.30
C ALA A 67 16.86 -6.04 5.87
N LYS A 68 17.75 -5.23 5.29
CA LYS A 68 19.15 -5.12 5.73
C LYS A 68 19.37 -4.10 6.86
N PHE A 69 18.73 -2.94 6.78
CA PHE A 69 19.05 -1.79 7.64
C PHE A 69 17.97 -1.45 8.66
N PHE A 70 16.75 -1.94 8.49
CA PHE A 70 15.70 -1.70 9.47
C PHE A 70 15.94 -2.55 10.73
N PRO A 71 15.81 -1.98 11.94
CA PRO A 71 16.10 -2.71 13.17
C PRO A 71 15.26 -3.99 13.29
N THR A 72 15.92 -5.14 13.47
CA THR A 72 15.24 -6.44 13.58
C THR A 72 14.24 -6.49 14.73
N SER A 73 14.52 -5.82 15.85
CA SER A 73 13.59 -5.69 16.98
C SER A 73 12.31 -4.97 16.60
N ARG A 74 12.40 -3.89 15.81
CA ARG A 74 11.25 -3.13 15.31
C ARG A 74 10.45 -3.93 14.28
N THR A 75 11.13 -4.65 13.38
CA THR A 75 10.47 -5.62 12.48
C THR A 75 9.71 -6.69 13.26
N ALA A 76 10.33 -7.27 14.30
CA ALA A 76 9.69 -8.30 15.13
C ALA A 76 8.47 -7.75 15.87
N GLN A 77 8.56 -6.56 16.45
CA GLN A 77 7.44 -5.87 17.09
C GLN A 77 6.28 -5.65 16.11
N LEU A 78 6.54 -5.10 14.93
CA LEU A 78 5.52 -4.84 13.92
C LEU A 78 4.89 -6.14 13.39
N ARG A 79 5.69 -7.19 13.21
CA ARG A 79 5.16 -8.51 12.85
C ARG A 79 4.25 -9.09 13.93
N ASN A 80 4.60 -8.90 15.21
CA ASN A 80 3.73 -9.31 16.31
C ASN A 80 2.44 -8.49 16.33
N GLU A 81 2.51 -7.17 16.13
CA GLU A 81 1.33 -6.30 16.02
C GLU A 81 0.38 -6.74 14.89
N ILE A 82 0.93 -7.15 13.74
CA ILE A 82 0.15 -7.71 12.61
C ILE A 82 -0.45 -9.07 12.97
N ALA A 83 0.35 -9.97 13.56
CA ALA A 83 -0.09 -11.33 13.88
C ALA A 83 -1.11 -11.38 15.03
N SER A 84 -1.05 -10.43 15.96
CA SER A 84 -2.00 -10.28 17.06
C SER A 84 -3.10 -9.25 16.76
N PHE A 85 -3.29 -8.89 15.48
CA PHE A 85 -4.33 -7.95 15.09
C PHE A 85 -5.70 -8.49 15.49
N SER A 86 -6.47 -7.66 16.17
CA SER A 86 -7.87 -7.91 16.48
C SER A 86 -8.64 -6.60 16.36
N GLN A 87 -9.92 -6.72 16.05
CA GLN A 87 -10.86 -5.59 16.02
C GLN A 87 -11.52 -5.47 17.39
N PRO A 88 -11.27 -4.39 18.18
CA PRO A 88 -11.92 -4.20 19.46
C PRO A 88 -13.43 -4.03 19.31
N THR A 89 -14.17 -4.42 20.35
CA THR A 89 -15.62 -4.23 20.40
C THR A 89 -15.97 -2.75 20.25
N GLY A 90 -16.74 -2.40 19.22
CA GLY A 90 -17.15 -1.03 18.92
C GLY A 90 -16.27 -0.30 17.90
N GLU A 91 -15.14 -0.86 17.47
CA GLU A 91 -14.39 -0.37 16.30
C GLU A 91 -15.13 -0.80 15.02
N THR A 92 -15.32 0.13 14.08
CA THR A 92 -15.89 -0.20 12.76
C THR A 92 -14.87 -0.94 11.89
N PHE A 93 -15.35 -1.68 10.89
CA PHE A 93 -14.44 -2.32 9.94
C PHE A 93 -13.52 -1.32 9.23
N ALA A 94 -14.03 -0.13 8.89
CA ALA A 94 -13.25 0.91 8.22
C ALA A 94 -12.07 1.37 9.09
N GLU A 95 -12.30 1.64 10.37
CA GLU A 95 -11.25 2.02 11.33
C GLU A 95 -10.23 0.90 11.52
N ALA A 96 -10.70 -0.35 11.65
CA ALA A 96 -9.85 -1.53 11.75
C ALA A 96 -8.97 -1.69 10.49
N TYR A 97 -9.54 -1.49 9.30
CA TYR A 97 -8.84 -1.57 8.02
C TYR A 97 -7.79 -0.48 7.87
N GLU A 98 -8.08 0.77 8.26
CA GLU A 98 -7.10 1.85 8.27
C GLU A 98 -5.92 1.54 9.20
N ARG A 99 -6.20 1.05 10.41
CA ARG A 99 -5.16 0.65 11.37
C ARG A 99 -4.31 -0.51 10.83
N PHE A 100 -4.95 -1.48 10.18
CA PHE A 100 -4.26 -2.60 9.54
C PHE A 100 -3.34 -2.17 8.40
N ASN A 101 -3.80 -1.26 7.54
CA ASN A 101 -2.97 -0.66 6.49
C ASN A 101 -1.80 0.13 7.09
N GLY A 102 -2.00 0.77 8.24
CA GLY A 102 -0.93 1.42 9.02
C GLY A 102 0.24 0.49 9.35
N TYR A 103 -0.03 -0.76 9.73
CA TYR A 103 1.05 -1.73 10.03
C TYR A 103 1.84 -2.11 8.77
N GLN A 104 1.16 -2.29 7.64
CA GLN A 104 1.80 -2.59 6.36
C GLN A 104 2.72 -1.44 5.91
N MET A 105 2.28 -0.19 6.07
CA MET A 105 3.11 0.98 5.75
C MET A 105 4.34 1.12 6.65
N ARG A 106 4.21 0.78 7.95
CA ARG A 106 5.32 0.85 8.92
C ARG A 106 6.35 -0.27 8.73
N CYS A 107 5.96 -1.38 8.11
CA CYS A 107 6.81 -2.56 7.93
C CYS A 107 6.58 -3.23 6.56
N PRO A 108 6.85 -2.58 5.42
CA PRO A 108 6.57 -3.15 4.10
C PRO A 108 7.40 -4.43 3.81
N HIS A 109 8.41 -4.69 4.63
CA HIS A 109 9.23 -5.91 4.65
C HIS A 109 8.77 -6.96 5.69
N HIS A 110 7.49 -6.94 6.10
CA HIS A 110 6.95 -7.83 7.16
C HIS A 110 6.95 -9.32 6.81
N GLY A 111 7.01 -9.69 5.52
CA GLY A 111 7.12 -11.09 5.07
C GLY A 111 5.83 -11.93 5.14
N PHE A 112 4.67 -11.29 5.26
CA PHE A 112 3.36 -11.95 5.17
C PHE A 112 2.89 -11.88 3.72
N SER A 113 2.26 -12.96 3.23
CA SER A 113 1.64 -12.93 1.91
C SER A 113 0.34 -12.11 1.93
N LYS A 114 -0.14 -11.69 0.76
CA LYS A 114 -1.42 -10.97 0.65
C LYS A 114 -2.58 -11.81 1.19
N GLU A 115 -2.55 -13.13 0.95
CA GLU A 115 -3.56 -14.08 1.42
C GLU A 115 -3.56 -14.18 2.95
N ASN A 116 -2.37 -14.24 3.57
CA ASN A 116 -2.25 -14.20 5.03
C ASN A 116 -2.80 -12.90 5.62
N LEU A 117 -2.49 -11.75 5.00
CA LEU A 117 -2.99 -10.46 5.44
C LEU A 117 -4.51 -10.35 5.31
N LEU A 118 -5.07 -10.77 4.17
CA LEU A 118 -6.51 -10.82 3.93
C LEU A 118 -7.21 -11.76 4.91
N SER A 119 -6.63 -12.93 5.17
CA SER A 119 -7.18 -13.87 6.15
C SER A 119 -7.23 -13.26 7.55
N LEU A 120 -6.18 -12.55 7.98
CA LEU A 120 -6.16 -11.93 9.31
C LEU A 120 -7.27 -10.92 9.48
N ILE A 121 -7.46 -10.04 8.50
CA ILE A 121 -8.49 -9.00 8.61
C ILE A 121 -9.91 -9.55 8.40
N LEU A 122 -10.10 -10.53 7.51
CA LEU A 122 -11.42 -11.10 7.23
C LEU A 122 -11.92 -12.03 8.33
N VAL A 123 -11.03 -12.83 8.96
CA VAL A 123 -11.43 -13.73 10.06
C VAL A 123 -11.98 -12.94 11.25
N GLU A 124 -11.36 -11.81 11.59
CA GLU A 124 -11.84 -10.92 12.66
C GLU A 124 -13.20 -10.29 12.31
N ASN A 125 -13.38 -9.83 11.06
CA ASN A 125 -14.68 -9.29 10.62
C ASN A 125 -15.80 -10.32 10.60
N ILE A 126 -15.50 -11.55 10.17
CA ILE A 126 -16.48 -12.64 10.13
C ILE A 126 -16.82 -13.09 11.55
N ALA A 127 -15.83 -13.13 12.46
CA ALA A 127 -16.05 -13.46 13.87
C ALA A 127 -16.96 -12.45 14.61
N LEU A 128 -17.03 -11.21 14.11
CA LEU A 128 -17.92 -10.14 14.62
C LEU A 128 -19.19 -9.95 13.77
N GLY A 129 -19.35 -10.73 12.69
CA GLY A 129 -20.39 -10.56 11.70
C GLY A 129 -21.75 -11.11 12.12
N ASP A 130 -22.49 -10.37 12.94
CA ASP A 130 -23.95 -10.35 12.87
C ASP A 130 -24.36 -9.62 11.58
N GLY A 131 -24.31 -10.32 10.44
CA GLY A 131 -25.16 -10.09 9.25
C GLY A 131 -25.34 -8.68 8.68
N LYS A 132 -24.50 -7.68 9.00
CA LYS A 132 -24.62 -6.31 8.47
C LYS A 132 -23.53 -6.03 7.44
N LEU A 133 -23.65 -6.69 6.29
CA LEU A 133 -23.24 -6.07 5.02
C LEU A 133 -24.10 -4.81 4.89
N SER A 134 -23.53 -3.64 5.15
CA SER A 134 -24.29 -2.39 5.09
C SER A 134 -24.89 -2.21 3.70
N GLU A 135 -26.20 -2.01 3.68
CA GLU A 135 -27.09 -1.76 2.55
C GLU A 135 -26.78 -0.44 1.79
N GLU A 136 -25.50 -0.09 1.58
CA GLU A 136 -25.09 1.14 0.90
C GLU A 136 -24.79 0.96 -0.58
N TYR A 137 -24.77 -0.28 -1.09
CA TYR A 137 -24.64 -0.53 -2.53
C TYR A 137 -25.99 -0.48 -3.29
N ASP A 138 -27.12 -0.54 -2.60
CA ASP A 138 -28.43 -0.76 -3.23
C ASP A 138 -29.24 0.54 -3.46
N ARG A 139 -28.62 1.72 -3.29
CA ARG A 139 -29.30 3.02 -3.45
C ARG A 139 -29.11 3.70 -4.80
N ASN A 140 -28.27 3.16 -5.69
CA ASN A 140 -28.00 3.81 -6.98
C ASN A 140 -28.77 3.25 -8.19
N ASP A 141 -29.70 2.30 -8.01
CA ASP A 141 -30.45 1.71 -9.13
C ASP A 141 -31.96 1.96 -9.12
N ARG A 142 -32.43 3.00 -8.41
CA ARG A 142 -33.84 3.43 -8.48
C ARG A 142 -33.96 4.93 -8.62
N GLY A 143 -33.67 5.43 -9.82
CA GLY A 143 -33.84 6.85 -10.09
C GLY A 143 -33.56 7.30 -11.51
N ASN A 144 -34.03 6.59 -12.54
CA ASN A 144 -34.50 7.29 -13.73
C ASN A 144 -35.47 6.43 -14.55
N SER A 145 -36.77 6.62 -14.33
CA SER A 145 -37.80 6.16 -15.24
C SER A 145 -38.93 7.19 -15.28
N VAL A 146 -39.32 7.51 -16.52
CA VAL A 146 -40.48 8.32 -16.96
C VAL A 146 -40.18 9.84 -16.93
N GLN A 147 -40.17 10.56 -18.05
CA GLN A 147 -41.30 10.86 -18.94
C GLN A 147 -40.82 11.28 -20.34
N ASP A 148 -41.45 10.76 -21.40
CA ASP A 148 -41.75 11.51 -22.63
C ASP A 148 -43.01 10.85 -23.22
N GLU A 149 -44.18 11.39 -22.85
CA GLU A 149 -45.46 11.13 -23.51
C GLU A 149 -45.66 12.18 -24.61
N ASP A 150 -45.71 11.69 -25.85
CA ASP A 150 -46.67 12.00 -26.90
C ASP A 150 -47.20 13.44 -27.05
N THR A 151 -46.90 14.04 -28.21
CA THR A 151 -47.85 14.93 -28.89
C THR A 151 -48.13 14.37 -30.28
N GLU A 152 -49.32 13.78 -30.43
CA GLU A 152 -49.79 13.08 -31.61
C GLU A 152 -50.38 14.04 -32.67
N LYS A 153 -49.98 13.81 -33.94
CA LYS A 153 -50.66 14.04 -35.24
C LYS A 153 -51.23 15.43 -35.62
N SER A 154 -50.93 15.86 -36.86
CA SER A 154 -51.92 15.79 -37.96
C SER A 154 -51.34 16.12 -39.35
N SER A 155 -51.72 15.27 -40.31
CA SER A 155 -51.96 15.51 -41.75
C SER A 155 -50.81 15.71 -42.75
N ARG A 156 -50.57 14.62 -43.50
CA ARG A 156 -50.21 14.59 -44.93
C ARG A 156 -51.37 15.17 -45.80
N PRO A 157 -51.15 15.59 -47.06
CA PRO A 157 -50.60 14.78 -48.17
C PRO A 157 -49.21 15.19 -48.64
#